data_AF-A0AAV6U1R7-F1
#
_entry.id   AF-A0AAV6U1R7-F1
#
_cell.length_a   1.000
_cell.length_b   1.000
_cell.length_c   1.000
_cell.angle_alpha   90.00
_cell.angle_beta   90.00
_cell.angle_gamma   90.00
#
_symmetry.space_group_name_H-M   'P 1'
#
loop_
_entity.id
_entity.type
_entity.pdbx_description
1 polymer ?
#
loop_
_entity_poly.entity_id
_entity_poly.type
_entity_poly.pdbx_seq_one_letter_code
_entity_poly.pdbx_strand_id
1 'polypeptide(L)'
;MLTNAKKDGLTYWTFGIEIYNPVLSWSLMFFGVYNFFAINTGCPCLIVLSMCLLIQQCVNILSAYERKLQGMAFGPNCFDTISDYFCAVEIVRLLNDTLSVPLFLAMIISLFDIFISISTFLLHSFEVPAILALEMALTSLTGIIILLSLTLYGSKITESLSKIKQTAGNLLVRNAKQKFELGIRNETVYLLRRIEKSEIIHLSPCGIIEIRKSFLLTAVGGLCTYGLLILNFKIKDIQGI
;
A
#
# COMPACT_ATOMS: atom_id res chain seq x y z
N MET A 1 -67.25 9.72 -1.06
CA MET A 1 -67.31 10.27 0.31
C MET A 1 -66.11 9.74 1.07
N LEU A 2 -65.32 10.67 1.61
CA LEU A 2 -64.10 10.50 2.41
C LEU A 2 -64.25 9.41 3.50
N THR A 3 -63.22 8.65 3.88
CA THR A 3 -62.09 9.16 4.66
C THR A 3 -60.76 8.43 4.46
N ASN A 4 -59.73 9.27 4.46
CA ASN A 4 -58.31 8.98 4.50
C ASN A 4 -57.89 8.11 5.69
N ALA A 5 -57.01 7.15 5.43
CA ALA A 5 -55.92 6.80 6.35
C ALA A 5 -54.71 6.36 5.52
N LYS A 6 -53.99 7.38 5.05
CA LYS A 6 -52.63 7.31 4.55
C LYS A 6 -51.77 6.66 5.64
N LYS A 7 -51.50 5.36 5.54
CA LYS A 7 -50.43 4.72 6.31
C LYS A 7 -49.16 4.91 5.48
N ASP A 8 -48.45 5.99 5.80
CA ASP A 8 -47.06 6.22 5.39
C ASP A 8 -46.20 5.13 6.06
N GLY A 9 -46.25 3.91 5.53
CA GLY A 9 -45.31 2.85 5.84
C GLY A 9 -44.27 2.84 4.73
N LEU A 10 -43.03 3.23 5.05
CA LEU A 10 -41.92 3.09 4.11
C LEU A 10 -41.78 1.61 3.71
N THR A 11 -42.22 1.28 2.51
CA THR A 11 -42.00 -0.01 1.87
C THR A 11 -40.56 -0.04 1.38
N TYR A 12 -39.68 -0.72 2.10
CA TYR A 12 -38.30 -0.93 1.67
C TYR A 12 -38.21 -2.19 0.81
N TRP A 13 -37.62 -2.05 -0.39
CA TRP A 13 -37.35 -3.13 -1.32
C TRP A 13 -35.92 -3.65 -1.10
N THR A 14 -35.78 -4.89 -0.64
CA THR A 14 -34.48 -5.61 -0.66
C THR A 14 -34.72 -7.05 -1.11
N PHE A 15 -33.95 -7.52 -2.10
CA PHE A 15 -34.04 -8.86 -2.70
C PHE A 15 -35.43 -9.24 -3.30
N GLY A 16 -36.20 -8.26 -3.77
CA GLY A 16 -37.47 -8.50 -4.45
C GLY A 16 -38.64 -8.91 -3.55
N ILE A 17 -38.53 -8.70 -2.23
CA ILE A 17 -39.59 -8.98 -1.25
C ILE A 17 -40.01 -7.67 -0.59
N GLU A 18 -41.31 -7.37 -0.60
CA GLU A 18 -41.88 -6.23 0.14
C GLU A 18 -41.99 -6.56 1.62
N ILE A 19 -41.27 -5.80 2.44
CA ILE A 19 -41.24 -6.03 3.89
C ILE A 19 -42.10 -4.98 4.57
N TYR A 20 -43.25 -5.43 5.08
CA TYR A 20 -44.23 -4.60 5.78
C TYR A 20 -43.90 -4.40 7.28
N ASN A 21 -42.95 -5.16 7.82
CA ASN A 21 -42.63 -5.13 9.25
C ASN A 21 -41.46 -4.15 9.53
N PRO A 22 -41.68 -3.07 10.31
CA PRO A 22 -40.66 -2.05 10.54
C PRO A 22 -39.43 -2.57 11.29
N VAL A 23 -39.57 -3.56 12.18
CA VAL A 23 -38.43 -4.15 12.91
C VAL A 23 -37.54 -4.97 11.99
N LEU A 24 -38.16 -5.71 11.05
CA LEU A 24 -37.43 -6.48 10.04
C LEU A 24 -36.72 -5.57 9.03
N SER A 25 -37.35 -4.45 8.66
CA SER A 25 -36.72 -3.46 7.79
C SER A 25 -35.51 -2.79 8.43
N TRP A 26 -35.60 -2.40 9.71
CA TRP A 26 -34.48 -1.79 10.43
C TRP A 26 -33.31 -2.76 10.60
N SER A 27 -33.58 -4.02 10.92
CA SER A 27 -32.53 -5.05 11.04
C SER A 27 -31.85 -5.32 9.69
N LEU A 28 -32.59 -5.43 8.59
CA LEU A 28 -31.99 -5.59 7.25
C LEU A 28 -31.15 -4.39 6.82
N MET A 29 -31.60 -3.16 7.09
CA MET A 29 -30.78 -1.98 6.85
C MET A 29 -29.50 -2.00 7.68
N PHE A 30 -29.58 -2.37 8.96
CA PHE A 30 -28.40 -2.50 9.82
C PHE A 30 -27.43 -3.56 9.30
N PHE A 31 -27.92 -4.75 8.92
CA PHE A 31 -27.09 -5.80 8.32
C PHE A 31 -26.52 -5.38 6.96
N GLY A 32 -27.26 -4.64 6.14
CA GLY A 32 -26.79 -4.12 4.87
C GLY A 32 -25.65 -3.12 5.05
N VAL A 33 -25.83 -2.13 5.92
CA VAL A 33 -24.79 -1.12 6.24
C VAL A 33 -23.58 -1.79 6.89
N TYR A 34 -23.79 -2.75 7.79
CA TYR A 34 -22.70 -3.51 8.40
C TYR A 34 -21.92 -4.34 7.38
N ASN A 35 -22.60 -5.09 6.51
CA ASN A 35 -21.94 -5.87 5.46
C ASN A 35 -21.18 -4.96 4.48
N PHE A 36 -21.78 -3.83 4.10
CA PHE A 36 -21.13 -2.83 3.27
C PHE A 36 -19.83 -2.33 3.93
N PHE A 37 -19.90 -1.91 5.19
CA PHE A 37 -18.72 -1.45 5.94
C PHE A 37 -17.67 -2.56 6.11
N ALA A 38 -18.09 -3.78 6.44
CA ALA A 38 -17.21 -4.92 6.63
C ALA A 38 -16.47 -5.28 5.33
N ILE A 39 -17.17 -5.30 4.19
CA ILE A 39 -16.60 -5.70 2.90
C ILE A 39 -15.76 -4.58 2.28
N ASN A 40 -16.23 -3.33 2.31
CA ASN A 40 -15.56 -2.22 1.61
C ASN A 40 -14.49 -1.52 2.46
N THR A 41 -14.58 -1.60 3.78
CA THR A 41 -13.65 -0.89 4.68
C THR A 41 -12.89 -1.86 5.57
N GLY A 42 -13.61 -2.73 6.30
CA GLY A 42 -13.01 -3.62 7.30
C GLY A 42 -12.01 -4.62 6.71
N CYS A 43 -12.48 -5.46 5.79
CA CYS A 43 -11.67 -6.52 5.19
C CYS A 43 -10.43 -5.98 4.43
N PRO A 44 -10.54 -4.97 3.54
CA PRO A 44 -9.39 -4.41 2.84
C PRO A 44 -8.35 -3.83 3.81
N CYS A 45 -8.79 -3.14 4.87
CA CYS A 45 -7.88 -2.60 5.88
C CYS A 45 -7.12 -3.70 6.63
N LEU A 46 -7.80 -4.78 7.02
CA LEU A 46 -7.14 -5.91 7.70
C LEU A 46 -6.13 -6.61 6.79
N ILE A 47 -6.50 -6.81 5.52
CA ILE A 47 -5.61 -7.38 4.50
C ILE A 47 -4.37 -6.49 4.33
N VAL A 48 -4.56 -5.18 4.13
CA VAL A 48 -3.46 -4.21 3.99
C VAL A 48 -2.60 -4.14 5.24
N LEU A 49 -3.20 -4.15 6.43
CA LEU A 49 -2.48 -4.17 7.69
C LEU A 49 -1.60 -5.42 7.81
N SER A 50 -2.14 -6.59 7.45
CA SER A 50 -1.37 -7.84 7.45
C SER A 50 -0.17 -7.77 6.51
N MET A 51 -0.33 -7.20 5.31
CA MET A 51 0.78 -6.99 4.37
C MET A 51 1.81 -6.00 4.94
N CYS A 52 1.37 -4.87 5.50
CA CYS A 52 2.24 -3.90 6.13
C CYS A 52 3.05 -4.51 7.28
N LEU A 53 2.44 -5.40 8.09
CA LEU A 53 3.13 -6.11 9.16
C LEU A 53 4.20 -7.07 8.62
N LEU A 54 3.90 -7.84 7.57
CA LEU A 54 4.87 -8.73 6.93
C LEU A 54 6.06 -7.94 6.35
N ILE A 55 5.76 -6.83 5.67
CA ILE A 55 6.77 -5.90 5.16
C ILE A 55 7.63 -5.35 6.30
N GLN A 56 7.00 -4.90 7.39
CA GLN A 56 7.72 -4.35 8.55
C GLN A 56 8.60 -5.40 9.25
N GLN A 57 8.15 -6.66 9.34
CA GLN A 57 8.96 -7.76 9.85
C GLN A 57 10.21 -7.98 8.99
N CYS A 58 10.07 -7.95 7.66
CA CYS A 58 11.21 -8.05 6.76
C CYS A 58 12.16 -6.86 6.93
N VAL A 59 11.65 -5.64 7.00
CA VAL A 59 12.46 -4.43 7.30
C VAL A 59 13.23 -4.58 8.62
N ASN A 60 12.60 -5.13 9.65
CA ASN A 60 13.26 -5.37 10.94
C ASN A 60 14.41 -6.39 10.80
N ILE A 61 14.23 -7.47 10.06
CA ILE A 61 15.29 -8.45 9.76
C ILE A 61 16.46 -7.77 9.04
N LEU A 62 16.18 -6.96 8.02
CA LEU A 62 17.21 -6.23 7.28
C LEU A 62 17.95 -5.22 8.15
N SER A 63 17.25 -4.48 9.01
CA SER A 63 17.87 -3.52 9.93
C SER A 63 18.70 -4.19 11.03
N ALA A 64 18.30 -5.38 11.49
CA ALA A 64 19.10 -6.19 12.40
C ALA A 64 20.38 -6.67 11.72
N TYR A 65 20.28 -7.07 10.45
CA TYR A 65 21.43 -7.42 9.64
C TYR A 65 22.38 -6.23 9.43
N GLU A 66 21.85 -5.05 9.07
CA GLU A 66 22.66 -3.83 8.92
C GLU A 66 23.48 -3.52 10.18
N ARG A 67 22.85 -3.60 11.37
CA ARG A 67 23.53 -3.40 12.65
C ARG A 67 24.62 -4.43 12.91
N LYS A 68 24.37 -5.71 12.61
CA LYS A 68 25.40 -6.77 12.70
C LYS A 68 26.58 -6.48 11.76
N LEU A 69 26.30 -6.01 10.54
CA LEU A 69 27.30 -5.67 9.56
C LEU A 69 28.14 -4.46 10.00
N GLN A 70 27.54 -3.42 10.56
CA GLN A 70 28.26 -2.24 11.08
C GLN A 70 29.23 -2.58 12.23
N GLY A 71 28.85 -3.52 13.11
CA GLY A 71 29.66 -3.96 14.25
C GLY A 71 30.69 -5.05 13.94
N MET A 72 30.79 -5.47 12.68
CA MET A 72 31.60 -6.61 12.28
C MET A 72 33.11 -6.30 12.32
N ALA A 73 33.87 -7.13 13.05
CA ALA A 73 35.31 -7.27 12.88
C ALA A 73 35.61 -8.44 11.92
N PHE A 74 36.64 -8.28 11.07
CA PHE A 74 37.01 -9.31 10.09
C PHE A 74 37.64 -10.51 10.81
N GLY A 75 36.84 -11.56 11.02
CA GLY A 75 37.21 -12.81 11.68
C GLY A 75 36.44 -14.01 11.11
N PRO A 76 36.55 -15.22 11.70
CA PRO A 76 35.96 -16.44 11.16
C PRO A 76 34.41 -16.38 11.04
N ASN A 77 33.74 -15.69 11.97
CA ASN A 77 32.28 -15.52 11.98
C ASN A 77 31.76 -14.56 10.87
N CYS A 78 32.68 -13.99 10.09
CA CYS A 78 32.36 -13.05 9.03
C CYS A 78 31.65 -13.72 7.85
N PHE A 79 32.05 -14.95 7.53
CA PHE A 79 31.43 -15.72 6.45
C PHE A 79 29.96 -16.05 6.76
N ASP A 80 29.67 -16.51 7.98
CA ASP A 80 28.31 -16.87 8.40
C ASP A 80 27.38 -15.66 8.35
N THR A 81 27.84 -14.52 8.85
CA THR A 81 27.06 -13.28 8.78
C THR A 81 26.76 -12.88 7.33
N ILE A 82 27.71 -13.03 6.41
CA ILE A 82 27.48 -12.70 4.99
C ILE A 82 26.54 -13.72 4.33
N SER A 83 26.55 -14.99 4.74
CA SER A 83 25.60 -15.99 4.29
C SER A 83 24.16 -15.64 4.72
N ASP A 84 23.99 -15.14 5.95
CA ASP A 84 22.69 -14.67 6.47
C ASP A 84 22.08 -13.56 5.60
N TYR A 85 22.91 -12.73 4.93
CA TYR A 85 22.43 -11.73 3.99
C TYR A 85 21.71 -12.33 2.78
N PHE A 86 22.29 -13.36 2.17
CA PHE A 86 21.67 -14.00 1.00
C PHE A 86 20.36 -14.66 1.39
N CYS A 87 20.28 -15.22 2.59
CA CYS A 87 19.03 -15.70 3.17
C CYS A 87 18.00 -14.57 3.33
N ALA A 88 18.40 -13.42 3.91
CA ALA A 88 17.52 -12.27 4.07
C ALA A 88 17.02 -11.70 2.73
N VAL A 89 17.89 -11.66 1.72
CA VAL A 89 17.54 -11.24 0.35
C VAL A 89 16.54 -12.21 -0.28
N GLU A 90 16.72 -13.51 -0.08
CA GLU A 90 15.81 -14.53 -0.60
C GLU A 90 14.42 -14.43 0.05
N ILE A 91 14.37 -14.14 1.36
CA ILE A 91 13.11 -13.85 2.06
C ILE A 91 12.42 -12.61 1.46
N VAL A 92 13.16 -11.56 1.12
CA VAL A 92 12.59 -10.37 0.47
C VAL A 92 12.05 -10.69 -0.93
N ARG A 93 12.73 -11.56 -1.70
CA ARG A 93 12.22 -12.02 -3.00
C ARG A 93 10.94 -12.82 -2.85
N LEU A 94 10.92 -13.79 -1.93
CA LEU A 94 9.74 -14.59 -1.65
C LEU A 94 8.57 -13.71 -1.20
N LEU A 95 8.84 -12.71 -0.36
CA LEU A 95 7.85 -11.71 0.06
C LEU A 95 7.32 -10.93 -1.14
N ASN A 96 8.20 -10.45 -2.02
CA ASN A 96 7.81 -9.73 -3.22
C ASN A 96 6.90 -10.59 -4.10
N ASP A 97 7.27 -11.83 -4.37
CA ASP A 97 6.50 -12.73 -5.24
C ASP A 97 5.13 -13.08 -4.64
N THR A 98 5.10 -13.30 -3.31
CA THR A 98 3.86 -13.64 -2.60
C THR A 98 2.91 -12.44 -2.49
N LEU A 99 3.46 -11.25 -2.19
CA LEU A 99 2.65 -10.05 -1.99
C LEU A 99 2.40 -9.25 -3.27
N SER A 100 3.08 -9.57 -4.37
CA SER A 100 3.02 -8.84 -5.65
C SER A 100 1.58 -8.61 -6.13
N VAL A 101 0.81 -9.69 -6.25
CA VAL A 101 -0.61 -9.64 -6.68
C VAL A 101 -1.51 -8.91 -5.69
N PRO A 102 -1.53 -9.28 -4.39
CA PRO A 102 -2.44 -8.64 -3.45
C PRO A 102 -2.10 -7.16 -3.19
N LEU A 103 -0.82 -6.76 -3.26
CA LEU A 103 -0.43 -5.33 -3.23
C LEU A 103 -0.97 -4.58 -4.44
N PHE A 104 -0.85 -5.16 -5.63
CA PHE A 104 -1.30 -4.52 -6.86
C PHE A 104 -2.81 -4.29 -6.83
N LEU A 105 -3.58 -5.31 -6.44
CA LEU A 105 -5.03 -5.21 -6.32
C LEU A 105 -5.43 -4.17 -5.27
N ALA A 106 -4.81 -4.17 -4.08
CA ALA A 106 -5.12 -3.20 -3.03
C ALA A 106 -4.83 -1.75 -3.45
N MET A 107 -3.70 -1.52 -4.15
CA MET A 107 -3.35 -0.20 -4.68
C MET A 107 -4.34 0.25 -5.76
N ILE A 108 -4.69 -0.63 -6.69
CA ILE A 108 -5.62 -0.29 -7.77
C ILE A 108 -7.02 0.02 -7.23
N ILE A 109 -7.55 -0.84 -6.35
CA ILE A 109 -8.85 -0.63 -5.73
C ILE A 109 -8.87 0.73 -5.01
N SER A 110 -7.85 1.01 -4.22
CA SER A 110 -7.74 2.29 -3.50
C SER A 110 -7.66 3.50 -4.43
N LEU A 111 -6.95 3.40 -5.56
CA LEU A 111 -6.90 4.47 -6.57
C LEU A 111 -8.25 4.68 -7.24
N PHE A 112 -8.97 3.59 -7.57
CA PHE A 112 -10.30 3.66 -8.14
C PHE A 112 -11.29 4.29 -7.17
N ASP A 113 -11.28 3.91 -5.90
CA ASP A 113 -12.17 4.46 -4.87
C ASP A 113 -11.98 5.98 -4.72
N ILE A 114 -10.72 6.44 -4.67
CA ILE A 114 -10.41 7.87 -4.62
C ILE A 114 -10.87 8.56 -5.91
N PHE A 115 -10.61 7.96 -7.07
CA PHE A 115 -10.99 8.53 -8.35
C PHE A 115 -12.51 8.67 -8.51
N ILE A 116 -13.28 7.65 -8.13
CA ILE A 116 -14.74 7.65 -8.17
C ILE A 116 -15.29 8.71 -7.21
N SER A 117 -14.73 8.80 -6.00
CA SER A 117 -15.11 9.83 -5.02
C SER A 117 -14.88 11.24 -5.55
N ILE A 118 -13.70 11.51 -6.12
CA ILE A 118 -13.38 12.82 -6.71
C ILE A 118 -14.30 13.11 -7.88
N SER A 119 -14.46 12.16 -8.81
CA SER A 119 -15.27 12.34 -10.02
C SER A 119 -16.73 12.63 -9.68
N THR A 120 -17.30 11.88 -8.74
CA THR A 120 -18.68 12.06 -8.28
C THR A 120 -18.86 13.42 -7.61
N PHE A 121 -17.92 13.82 -6.76
CA PHE A 121 -17.93 15.13 -6.10
C PHE A 121 -17.85 16.29 -7.10
N LEU A 122 -16.99 16.17 -8.13
CA LEU A 122 -16.83 17.20 -9.16
C LEU A 122 -18.06 17.29 -10.08
N LEU A 123 -18.71 16.17 -10.39
CA LEU A 123 -19.88 16.14 -11.27
C LEU A 123 -21.16 16.58 -10.54
N HIS A 124 -21.41 16.10 -9.32
CA HIS A 124 -22.70 16.25 -8.63
C HIS A 124 -22.65 17.13 -7.37
N SER A 125 -21.77 18.14 -7.36
CA SER A 125 -21.35 18.92 -6.18
C SER A 125 -22.45 19.50 -5.26
N PHE A 126 -23.73 19.50 -5.67
CA PHE A 126 -24.87 20.00 -4.90
C PHE A 126 -26.07 19.04 -4.77
N GLU A 127 -26.05 17.87 -5.43
CA GLU A 127 -27.24 16.98 -5.50
C GLU A 127 -27.07 15.66 -4.73
N VAL A 128 -25.87 15.40 -4.18
CA VAL A 128 -25.61 14.15 -3.46
C VAL A 128 -26.22 14.20 -2.05
N PRO A 129 -27.08 13.22 -1.68
CA PRO A 129 -27.57 13.07 -0.32
C PRO A 129 -26.42 13.01 0.70
N ALA A 130 -26.58 13.66 1.86
CA ALA A 130 -25.52 13.77 2.88
C ALA A 130 -24.95 12.42 3.34
N ILE A 131 -25.77 11.38 3.39
CA ILE A 131 -25.36 10.01 3.77
C ILE A 131 -24.39 9.43 2.73
N LEU A 132 -24.69 9.58 1.43
CA LEU A 132 -23.83 9.13 0.35
C LEU A 132 -22.54 9.95 0.27
N ALA A 133 -22.61 11.25 0.52
CA ALA A 133 -21.42 12.10 0.58
C ALA A 133 -20.46 11.65 1.70
N LEU A 134 -21.00 11.28 2.87
CA LEU A 134 -20.21 10.76 3.98
C LEU A 134 -19.58 9.39 3.65
N GLU A 135 -20.32 8.50 3.01
CA GLU A 135 -19.83 7.17 2.58
C GLU A 135 -18.65 7.29 1.60
N MET A 136 -18.77 8.18 0.61
CA MET A 136 -17.72 8.47 -0.37
C MET A 136 -16.49 9.10 0.29
N ALA A 137 -16.70 9.99 1.26
CA ALA A 137 -15.62 10.58 2.04
C ALA A 137 -14.86 9.52 2.87
N LEU A 138 -15.57 8.61 3.52
CA LEU A 138 -14.94 7.53 4.30
C LEU A 138 -14.19 6.53 3.41
N THR A 139 -14.77 6.17 2.26
CA THR A 139 -14.16 5.22 1.32
C THR A 139 -12.90 5.82 0.69
N SER A 140 -12.94 7.10 0.28
CA SER A 140 -11.76 7.79 -0.24
C SER A 140 -10.67 8.00 0.80
N LEU A 141 -11.01 8.37 2.04
CA LEU A 141 -10.05 8.44 3.14
C LEU A 141 -9.39 7.08 3.39
N THR A 142 -10.17 6.01 3.36
CA THR A 142 -9.66 4.64 3.51
C THR A 142 -8.68 4.30 2.38
N GLY A 143 -9.04 4.57 1.12
CA GLY A 143 -8.15 4.38 -0.03
C GLY A 143 -6.84 5.18 0.11
N ILE A 144 -6.90 6.42 0.59
CA ILE A 144 -5.72 7.26 0.82
C ILE A 144 -4.82 6.61 1.88
N ILE A 145 -5.39 6.17 3.00
CA ILE A 145 -4.64 5.51 4.08
C ILE A 145 -3.97 4.23 3.59
N ILE A 146 -4.68 3.42 2.79
CA ILE A 146 -4.13 2.20 2.20
C ILE A 146 -2.94 2.53 1.28
N LEU A 147 -3.10 3.47 0.34
CA LEU A 147 -2.02 3.86 -0.58
C LEU A 147 -0.79 4.40 0.14
N LEU A 148 -0.99 5.28 1.13
CA LEU A 148 0.08 5.84 1.94
C LEU A 148 0.80 4.73 2.71
N SER A 149 0.04 3.85 3.37
CA SER A 149 0.62 2.77 4.18
C SER A 149 1.46 1.83 3.31
N LEU A 150 0.88 1.29 2.25
CA LEU A 150 1.58 0.35 1.36
C LEU A 150 2.83 0.99 0.75
N THR A 151 2.75 2.25 0.34
CA THR A 151 3.90 2.94 -0.26
C THR A 151 4.99 3.24 0.77
N LEU A 152 4.62 3.73 1.96
CA LEU A 152 5.58 4.04 3.02
C LEU A 152 6.27 2.78 3.51
N TYR A 153 5.52 1.72 3.85
CA TYR A 153 6.10 0.47 4.30
C TYR A 153 6.89 -0.23 3.19
N GLY A 154 6.36 -0.31 1.97
CA GLY A 154 7.07 -0.93 0.85
C GLY A 154 8.38 -0.21 0.51
N SER A 155 8.41 1.12 0.57
CA SER A 155 9.64 1.90 0.30
C SER A 155 10.75 1.66 1.34
N LYS A 156 10.42 1.29 2.58
CA LYS A 156 11.41 1.02 3.63
C LYS A 156 12.29 -0.19 3.29
N ILE A 157 11.78 -1.21 2.59
CA ILE A 157 12.59 -2.37 2.19
C ILE A 157 13.72 -1.94 1.26
N THR A 158 13.40 -1.13 0.25
CA THR A 158 14.40 -0.54 -0.66
C THR A 158 15.41 0.30 0.12
N GLU A 159 14.94 1.12 1.05
CA GLU A 159 15.81 1.98 1.88
C GLU A 159 16.77 1.16 2.74
N SER A 160 16.29 0.10 3.40
CA SER A 160 17.10 -0.81 4.20
C SER A 160 18.14 -1.58 3.37
N LEU A 161 17.77 -2.08 2.19
CA LEU A 161 18.73 -2.73 1.28
C LEU A 161 19.82 -1.76 0.82
N SER A 162 19.44 -0.51 0.52
CA SER A 162 20.40 0.55 0.15
C SER A 162 21.39 0.85 1.29
N LYS A 163 20.92 0.91 2.55
CA LYS A 163 21.80 1.12 3.72
C LYS A 163 22.77 -0.04 3.94
N ILE A 164 22.31 -1.27 3.75
CA ILE A 164 23.18 -2.46 3.80
C ILE A 164 24.28 -2.38 2.74
N LYS A 165 23.91 -2.06 1.50
CA LYS A 165 24.86 -1.88 0.38
C LYS A 165 25.90 -0.80 0.68
N GLN A 166 25.46 0.34 1.20
CA GLN A 166 26.36 1.42 1.61
C GLN A 166 27.29 0.99 2.76
N THR A 167 26.76 0.25 3.73
CA THR A 167 27.55 -0.30 4.85
C THR A 167 28.60 -1.28 4.35
N ALA A 168 28.26 -2.18 3.43
CA ALA A 168 29.21 -3.10 2.79
C ALA A 168 30.32 -2.35 2.04
N GLY A 169 29.98 -1.31 1.28
CA GLY A 169 30.95 -0.43 0.62
C GLY A 169 31.89 0.26 1.61
N ASN A 170 31.36 0.81 2.71
CA ASN A 170 32.15 1.45 3.76
C ASN A 170 33.13 0.46 4.42
N LEU A 171 32.70 -0.78 4.66
CA LEU A 171 33.58 -1.83 5.19
C LEU A 171 34.66 -2.21 4.18
N LEU A 172 34.36 -2.30 2.88
CA LEU A 172 35.37 -2.54 1.85
C LEU A 172 36.45 -1.45 1.85
N VAL A 173 36.07 -0.18 1.96
CA VAL A 173 37.03 0.95 2.00
C VAL A 173 37.87 0.92 3.27
N ARG A 174 37.26 0.69 4.44
CA ARG A 174 38.00 0.57 5.71
C ARG A 174 39.02 -0.57 5.67
N ASN A 175 38.65 -1.71 5.09
CA ASN A 175 39.51 -2.89 5.04
C ASN A 175 40.49 -2.89 3.87
N ALA A 176 40.24 -2.13 2.80
CA ALA A 176 41.26 -1.88 1.78
C ALA A 176 42.48 -1.17 2.37
N LYS A 177 42.29 -0.30 3.38
CA LYS A 177 43.40 0.30 4.16
C LYS A 177 44.10 -0.72 5.07
N GLN A 178 43.36 -1.68 5.61
CA GLN A 178 43.87 -2.69 6.56
C GLN A 178 44.47 -3.94 5.86
N LYS A 179 44.18 -4.13 4.57
CA LYS A 179 44.66 -5.23 3.72
C LYS A 179 46.18 -5.30 3.58
N PHE A 180 46.89 -4.22 3.87
CA PHE A 180 48.35 -4.20 3.81
C PHE A 180 49.00 -4.98 4.97
N GLU A 181 48.27 -5.26 6.06
CA GLU A 181 48.88 -5.77 7.29
C GLU A 181 48.53 -7.21 7.67
N LEU A 182 47.41 -7.81 7.18
CA LEU A 182 46.84 -8.99 7.85
C LEU A 182 46.42 -10.19 6.99
N GLY A 183 46.68 -10.21 5.67
CA GLY A 183 46.39 -11.41 4.86
C GLY A 183 44.92 -11.86 4.88
N ILE A 184 43.99 -10.91 4.97
CA ILE A 184 42.54 -11.18 5.12
C ILE A 184 42.04 -12.02 3.93
N ARG A 185 41.32 -13.11 4.27
CA ARG A 185 40.72 -14.12 3.39
C ARG A 185 39.98 -13.46 2.20
N ASN A 186 40.47 -13.70 0.99
CA ASN A 186 39.96 -13.13 -0.27
C ASN A 186 38.45 -13.32 -0.47
N GLU A 187 37.89 -14.40 0.07
CA GLU A 187 36.51 -14.83 -0.09
C GLU A 187 35.50 -13.88 0.57
N THR A 188 35.77 -13.42 1.78
CA THR A 188 34.94 -12.44 2.50
C THR A 188 34.84 -11.11 1.75
N VAL A 189 35.97 -10.64 1.24
CA VAL A 189 36.06 -9.39 0.47
C VAL A 189 35.35 -9.52 -0.87
N TYR A 190 35.43 -10.69 -1.49
CA TYR A 190 34.66 -11.01 -2.69
C TYR A 190 33.15 -10.95 -2.43
N LEU A 191 32.67 -11.55 -1.33
CA LEU A 191 31.24 -11.53 -1.00
C LEU A 191 30.74 -10.13 -0.63
N LEU A 192 31.49 -9.32 0.14
CA LEU A 192 31.14 -7.92 0.40
C LEU A 192 31.04 -7.12 -0.90
N ARG A 193 31.97 -7.32 -1.84
CA ARG A 193 31.94 -6.68 -3.15
C ARG A 193 30.74 -7.13 -3.97
N ARG A 194 30.30 -8.38 -3.81
CA ARG A 194 29.06 -8.88 -4.43
C ARG A 194 27.82 -8.20 -3.84
N ILE A 195 27.77 -7.96 -2.53
CA ILE A 195 26.69 -7.18 -1.87
C ILE A 195 26.71 -5.72 -2.32
N GLU A 196 27.89 -5.10 -2.39
CA GLU A 196 28.02 -3.72 -2.87
C GLU A 196 27.52 -3.60 -4.32
N LYS A 197 27.85 -4.57 -5.17
CA LYS A 197 27.46 -4.57 -6.58
C LYS A 197 26.07 -5.10 -6.85
N SER A 198 25.37 -5.68 -5.88
CA SER A 198 24.03 -6.22 -6.13
C SER A 198 23.04 -5.10 -6.47
N GLU A 199 22.11 -5.42 -7.37
CA GLU A 199 20.97 -4.55 -7.66
C GLU A 199 20.07 -4.45 -6.44
N ILE A 200 19.47 -3.28 -6.23
CA ILE A 200 18.55 -3.05 -5.13
C ILE A 200 17.20 -3.63 -5.56
N ILE A 201 16.73 -4.62 -4.81
CA ILE A 201 15.42 -5.21 -5.05
C ILE A 201 14.36 -4.22 -4.57
N HIS A 202 13.50 -3.80 -5.49
CA HIS A 202 12.31 -3.04 -5.18
C HIS A 202 11.13 -3.97 -4.99
N LEU A 203 10.21 -3.61 -4.10
CA LEU A 203 8.91 -4.25 -4.11
C LEU A 203 8.18 -3.77 -5.37
N SER A 204 7.80 -4.72 -6.22
CA SER A 204 7.20 -4.43 -7.51
C SER A 204 5.90 -5.22 -7.70
N PRO A 205 4.75 -4.63 -7.33
CA PRO A 205 3.44 -5.25 -7.54
C PRO A 205 3.22 -5.56 -9.02
N CYS A 206 3.01 -6.85 -9.30
CA CYS A 206 2.89 -7.45 -10.63
C CYS A 206 4.03 -7.11 -11.62
N GLY A 207 5.17 -6.60 -11.15
CA GLY A 207 6.24 -6.11 -12.04
C GLY A 207 5.92 -4.78 -12.75
N ILE A 208 4.80 -4.13 -12.42
CA ILE A 208 4.28 -2.95 -13.14
C ILE A 208 4.67 -1.65 -12.42
N ILE A 209 4.60 -1.66 -11.08
CA ILE A 209 4.78 -0.47 -10.25
C ILE A 209 6.01 -0.67 -9.38
N GLU A 210 6.99 0.23 -9.43
CA GLU A 210 8.04 0.23 -8.42
C GLU A 210 7.59 1.04 -7.19
N ILE A 211 7.46 0.38 -6.03
CA ILE A 211 7.06 1.07 -4.80
C ILE A 211 8.19 1.97 -4.31
N ARG A 212 8.11 3.25 -4.69
CA ARG A 212 8.98 4.34 -4.26
C ARG A 212 8.14 5.46 -3.66
N LYS A 213 8.73 6.30 -2.80
CA LYS A 213 8.02 7.49 -2.27
C LYS A 213 7.51 8.42 -3.38
N SER A 214 8.20 8.45 -4.53
CA SER A 214 7.79 9.20 -5.72
C SER A 214 6.48 8.69 -6.35
N PHE A 215 6.12 7.42 -6.15
CA PHE A 215 4.86 6.87 -6.67
C PHE A 215 3.63 7.63 -6.14
N LEU A 216 3.65 8.03 -4.86
CA LEU A 216 2.56 8.84 -4.28
C LEU A 216 2.39 10.17 -5.02
N LEU A 217 3.50 10.82 -5.40
CA LEU A 217 3.45 12.07 -6.14
C LEU A 217 2.88 11.86 -7.55
N THR A 218 3.25 10.76 -8.21
CA THR A 218 2.67 10.39 -9.51
C THR A 218 1.18 10.07 -9.40
N ALA A 219 0.76 9.32 -8.39
CA ALA A 219 -0.64 9.00 -8.15
C ALA A 219 -1.49 10.26 -7.89
N VAL A 220 -1.02 11.15 -7.01
CA VAL A 220 -1.67 12.44 -6.73
C VAL A 220 -1.70 13.30 -7.99
N GLY A 221 -0.59 13.38 -8.73
CA GLY A 221 -0.51 14.10 -10.00
C GLY A 221 -1.54 13.59 -11.01
N GLY A 222 -1.65 12.28 -11.18
CA GLY A 222 -2.64 11.64 -12.05
C GLY A 222 -4.08 11.98 -11.64
N LEU A 223 -4.41 11.82 -10.36
CA LEU A 223 -5.73 12.17 -9.83
C LEU A 223 -6.07 13.65 -10.07
N CYS A 224 -5.12 14.56 -9.86
CA CYS A 224 -5.29 15.98 -10.14
C CYS A 224 -5.50 16.25 -11.64
N THR A 225 -4.70 15.64 -12.52
CA THR A 225 -4.82 15.81 -13.97
C THR A 225 -6.19 15.33 -14.47
N TYR A 226 -6.62 14.13 -14.07
CA TYR A 226 -7.92 13.62 -14.47
C TYR A 226 -9.08 14.41 -13.82
N GLY A 227 -8.93 14.84 -12.56
CA GLY A 227 -9.92 15.71 -11.91
C GLY A 227 -10.09 17.06 -12.63
N LEU A 228 -8.99 17.70 -13.02
CA LEU A 228 -9.01 18.93 -13.82
C LEU A 228 -9.63 18.72 -15.20
N LEU A 229 -9.35 17.58 -15.83
CA LEU A 229 -9.94 17.21 -17.12
C LEU A 229 -11.47 17.09 -17.01
N ILE A 230 -11.97 16.43 -15.97
CA ILE A 230 -13.41 16.31 -15.70
C ILE A 230 -14.04 17.68 -15.44
N LEU A 231 -13.39 18.53 -14.66
CA LEU A 231 -13.84 19.92 -14.44
C LEU A 231 -13.94 20.70 -15.74
N ASN A 232 -12.94 20.60 -16.61
CA ASN A 232 -12.94 21.27 -17.91
C ASN A 232 -14.08 20.77 -18.81
N PHE A 233 -14.36 19.46 -18.83
CA PHE A 233 -15.49 18.92 -19.57
C PHE A 233 -16.83 19.45 -19.05
N LYS A 234 -17.02 19.46 -17.72
CA LYS A 234 -18.24 20.01 -17.11
C LYS A 234 -18.42 21.50 -17.42
N ILE A 235 -17.35 22.30 -17.38
CA ILE A 235 -17.41 23.73 -17.73
C ILE A 235 -17.80 23.91 -19.19
N LYS A 236 -17.23 23.11 -20.09
CA LYS A 236 -17.52 23.15 -21.53
C LYS A 236 -18.98 22.79 -21.83
N ASP A 237 -19.50 21.74 -21.19
CA ASP A 237 -20.92 21.34 -21.31
C ASP A 237 -21.88 22.45 -20.81
N ILE A 238 -21.53 23.16 -19.73
CA ILE A 238 -22.33 24.29 -19.21
C ILE A 238 -22.27 25.51 -20.15
N GLN A 239 -21.16 25.71 -20.86
CA GLN A 239 -20.96 26.84 -21.78
C GLN A 239 -21.50 26.59 -23.20
N GLY A 240 -21.98 25.39 -23.51
CA GLY A 240 -22.63 25.08 -24.79
C GLY A 240 -21.71 25.21 -26.01
N ILE A 241 -20.44 24.82 -25.87
CA ILE A 241 -19.46 24.73 -26.97
C ILE A 241 -19.10 23.28 -27.24
#